data_AF-A0A5C6A7I4-F1
#
_entry.id   AF-A0A5C6A7I4-F1
#
_cell.length_a   1.000
_cell.length_b   1.000
_cell.length_c   1.000
_cell.angle_alpha   90.00
_cell.angle_beta   90.00
_cell.angle_gamma   90.00
#
_symmetry.space_group_name_H-M   'P 1'
#
loop_
_entity.id
_entity.type
_entity.pdbx_description
1 polymer ?
#
loop_
_entity_poly.entity_id
_entity_poly.type
_entity_poly.pdbx_seq_one_letter_code
_entity_poly.pdbx_strand_id
1 'polypeptide(L)'
;MTSPQNDPNPSPPDTDGPNDFKSPRGSKPREEGKKWEGGQDSFQQRRLMMRLASAGFELASFSLILGGLGYAIDQWAGNQTPYIAIVGLLLGFSLGFYRLIILANQLS
;
A
#
# COMPACT_ATOMS: atom_id res chain seq x y z
N MET A 1 -66.15 48.52 -7.24
CA MET A 1 -65.72 47.25 -6.62
C MET A 1 -64.80 47.62 -5.47
N THR A 2 -65.30 47.48 -4.25
CA THR A 2 -64.73 48.02 -3.01
C THR A 2 -63.74 47.03 -2.38
N SER A 3 -62.60 47.53 -1.92
CA SER A 3 -61.52 46.77 -1.27
C SER A 3 -61.99 46.07 0.02
N PRO A 4 -61.47 44.88 0.37
CA PRO A 4 -61.78 44.23 1.64
C PRO A 4 -60.99 44.86 2.78
N GLN A 5 -61.69 45.10 3.88
CA GLN A 5 -61.21 45.61 5.16
C GLN A 5 -60.57 44.46 5.95
N ASN A 6 -59.27 44.56 6.27
CA ASN A 6 -58.55 43.59 7.10
C ASN A 6 -58.68 43.98 8.58
N ASP A 7 -59.45 43.22 9.34
CA ASP A 7 -59.45 43.30 10.80
C ASP A 7 -58.20 42.61 11.38
N PRO A 8 -57.62 43.11 12.50
CA PRO A 8 -56.47 42.49 13.13
C PRO A 8 -56.86 41.19 13.83
N ASN A 9 -56.18 40.11 13.45
CA ASN A 9 -56.25 38.80 14.09
C ASN A 9 -55.76 38.90 15.56
N PRO A 10 -56.56 38.51 16.58
CA PRO A 10 -56.07 38.49 17.95
C PRO A 10 -55.07 37.35 18.15
N SER A 11 -53.87 37.69 18.64
CA SER A 11 -52.85 36.71 19.04
C SER A 11 -53.40 35.73 20.08
N PRO A 12 -53.08 34.43 20.00
CA PRO A 12 -53.47 33.47 21.02
C PRO A 12 -52.73 33.74 22.35
N PRO A 13 -53.34 33.40 23.50
CA PRO A 13 -52.78 33.67 24.81
C PRO A 13 -51.57 32.78 25.12
N ASP A 14 -50.53 33.39 25.70
CA ASP A 14 -49.36 32.72 26.24
C ASP A 14 -49.78 31.77 27.37
N THR A 15 -49.77 30.47 27.09
CA THR A 15 -49.87 29.42 28.11
C THR A 15 -48.47 28.96 28.51
N ASP A 16 -47.94 29.59 29.55
CA ASP A 16 -46.77 29.09 30.30
C ASP A 16 -47.16 27.82 31.06
N GLY A 17 -46.56 26.70 30.67
CA GLY A 17 -46.65 25.42 31.38
C GLY A 17 -45.40 24.57 31.11
N PRO A 18 -44.63 24.17 32.13
CA PRO A 18 -43.36 23.48 31.94
C PRO A 18 -43.63 21.98 31.77
N ASN A 19 -43.63 21.52 30.52
CA ASN A 19 -43.61 20.11 30.19
C ASN A 19 -42.33 19.80 29.42
N ASP A 20 -41.20 19.85 30.14
CA ASP A 20 -39.85 19.49 29.70
C ASP A 20 -39.68 17.97 29.54
N PHE A 21 -40.53 17.34 28.74
CA PHE A 21 -40.26 15.98 28.27
C PHE A 21 -40.05 15.99 26.76
N LYS A 22 -38.83 16.38 26.36
CA LYS A 22 -38.33 16.19 25.01
C LYS A 22 -36.98 15.49 25.07
N SER A 23 -37.02 14.16 25.13
CA SER A 23 -35.88 13.34 24.69
C SER A 23 -35.79 13.45 23.17
N PRO A 24 -34.76 14.10 22.62
CA PRO A 24 -34.07 13.39 21.55
C PRO A 24 -32.57 13.68 21.45
N ARG A 25 -31.90 12.63 20.96
CA ARG A 25 -30.57 12.61 20.35
C ARG A 25 -29.42 12.63 21.34
N GLY A 26 -29.00 11.40 21.69
CA GLY A 26 -27.59 11.14 21.92
C GLY A 26 -26.79 11.64 20.72
N SER A 27 -26.16 12.80 20.89
CA SER A 27 -25.03 13.22 20.08
C SER A 27 -23.86 12.33 20.48
N LYS A 28 -23.75 11.17 19.80
CA LYS A 28 -22.47 10.45 19.75
C LYS A 28 -21.41 11.44 19.27
N PRO A 29 -20.19 11.40 19.83
CA PRO A 29 -19.14 12.33 19.48
C PRO A 29 -18.95 12.29 17.96
N ARG A 30 -18.88 13.47 17.36
CA ARG A 30 -18.51 13.65 15.96
C ARG A 30 -17.09 13.12 15.84
N GLU A 31 -16.97 11.85 15.44
CA GLU A 31 -15.71 11.33 14.94
C GLU A 31 -15.38 12.17 13.72
N GLU A 32 -14.49 13.14 13.92
CA GLU A 32 -13.70 13.74 12.87
C GLU A 32 -13.04 12.57 12.14
N GLY A 33 -13.66 12.15 11.04
CA GLY A 33 -13.10 11.18 10.13
C GLY A 33 -11.74 11.70 9.74
N LYS A 34 -10.69 11.15 10.35
CA LYS A 34 -9.31 11.32 9.91
C LYS A 34 -9.32 10.97 8.43
N LYS A 35 -9.23 12.00 7.60
CA LYS A 35 -9.13 11.88 6.16
C LYS A 35 -7.84 11.11 5.91
N TRP A 36 -7.96 9.82 5.64
CA TRP A 36 -6.83 8.94 5.40
C TRP A 36 -6.16 9.36 4.09
N GLU A 37 -5.16 10.24 4.18
CA GLU A 37 -4.27 10.60 3.07
C GLU A 37 -3.32 9.45 2.69
N GLY A 38 -3.35 8.30 3.38
CA GLY A 38 -2.48 7.14 3.13
C GLY A 38 -2.81 6.28 1.90
N GLY A 39 -3.74 6.74 1.05
CA GLY A 39 -4.19 6.03 -0.14
C GLY A 39 -3.25 6.11 -1.35
N GLN A 40 -2.22 6.96 -1.34
CA GLN A 40 -1.25 7.04 -2.44
C GLN A 40 0.12 6.47 -2.05
N ASP A 41 0.56 6.73 -0.82
CA ASP A 41 1.86 6.28 -0.30
C ASP A 41 1.94 4.76 -0.21
N SER A 42 0.85 4.11 0.21
CA SER A 42 0.78 2.65 0.35
C SER A 42 0.86 1.91 -0.98
N PHE A 43 0.35 2.48 -2.08
CA PHE A 43 0.45 1.87 -3.41
C PHE A 43 1.85 2.03 -4.01
N GLN A 44 2.47 3.20 -3.83
CA GLN A 44 3.85 3.42 -4.25
C GLN A 44 4.80 2.52 -3.47
N GLN A 45 4.62 2.41 -2.15
CA GLN A 45 5.42 1.55 -1.29
C GLN A 45 5.23 0.08 -1.64
N ARG A 46 4.00 -0.38 -1.92
CA ARG A 46 3.74 -1.74 -2.43
C ARG A 46 4.43 -1.98 -3.77
N ARG A 47 4.42 -1.03 -4.70
CA ARG A 47 5.14 -1.14 -5.98
C ARG A 47 6.64 -1.26 -5.80
N LEU A 48 7.20 -0.49 -4.88
CA LEU A 48 8.63 -0.52 -4.55
C LEU A 48 9.02 -1.86 -3.93
N MET A 49 8.21 -2.36 -2.99
CA MET A 49 8.38 -3.69 -2.40
C MET A 49 8.27 -4.82 -3.43
N MET A 50 7.30 -4.75 -4.36
CA MET A 50 7.19 -5.72 -5.45
C MET A 50 8.40 -5.70 -6.38
N ARG A 51 8.89 -4.51 -6.75
CA ARG A 51 10.11 -4.36 -7.56
C ARG A 51 11.32 -4.95 -6.85
N LEU A 52 11.50 -4.64 -5.56
CA LEU A 52 12.60 -5.16 -4.75
C LEU A 52 12.55 -6.69 -4.66
N ALA A 53 11.36 -7.25 -4.43
CA ALA A 53 11.14 -8.69 -4.38
C ALA A 53 11.46 -9.36 -5.73
N SER A 54 11.01 -8.79 -6.85
CA SER A 54 11.30 -9.32 -8.18
C SER A 54 12.79 -9.24 -8.53
N ALA A 55 13.46 -8.16 -8.13
CA ALA A 55 14.88 -7.95 -8.36
C ALA A 55 15.72 -8.95 -7.54
N GLY A 56 15.34 -9.20 -6.28
CA GLY A 56 15.93 -10.25 -5.45
C GLY A 56 15.66 -11.66 -6.00
N PHE A 57 14.47 -11.91 -6.54
CA PHE A 57 14.13 -13.20 -7.16
C PHE A 57 14.94 -13.46 -8.44
N GLU A 58 15.11 -12.46 -9.30
CA GLU A 58 16.01 -12.56 -10.46
C GLU A 58 17.44 -12.86 -10.01
N LEU A 59 17.96 -12.15 -9.02
CA LEU A 59 19.31 -12.40 -8.50
C LEU A 59 19.47 -13.82 -7.92
N ALA A 60 18.51 -14.26 -7.11
CA ALA A 60 18.50 -15.58 -6.51
C ALA A 60 18.42 -16.67 -7.59
N SER A 61 17.53 -16.52 -8.58
CA SER A 61 17.36 -17.49 -9.66
C SER A 61 18.60 -17.60 -10.55
N PHE A 62 19.23 -16.49 -10.95
CA PHE A 62 20.50 -16.55 -11.71
C PHE A 62 21.61 -17.24 -10.92
N SER A 63 21.77 -16.89 -9.64
CA SER A 63 22.80 -17.49 -8.78
C SER A 63 22.53 -18.98 -8.56
N LEU A 64 21.27 -19.37 -8.35
CA LEU A 64 20.87 -20.75 -8.11
C LEU A 64 21.02 -21.60 -9.37
N ILE A 65 20.61 -21.09 -10.54
CA ILE A 65 20.73 -21.79 -11.81
C ILE A 65 22.20 -21.96 -12.17
N LEU A 66 23.00 -20.89 -12.12
CA LEU A 66 24.40 -20.96 -12.58
C LEU A 66 25.32 -21.67 -11.58
N GLY A 67 25.11 -21.47 -10.27
CA GLY A 67 25.80 -22.22 -9.23
C GLY A 67 25.37 -23.69 -9.19
N GLY A 68 24.08 -23.97 -9.34
CA GLY A 68 23.55 -25.34 -9.41
C GLY A 68 24.00 -26.09 -10.66
N LEU A 69 24.02 -25.41 -11.82
CA LEU A 69 24.57 -25.97 -13.05
C LEU A 69 26.08 -26.22 -12.91
N GLY A 70 26.82 -25.28 -12.30
CA GLY A 70 28.22 -25.45 -12.01
C GLY A 70 28.49 -26.64 -11.09
N TYR A 71 27.65 -26.85 -10.07
CA TYR A 71 27.73 -28.01 -9.19
C TYR A 71 27.42 -29.33 -9.90
N ALA A 72 26.43 -29.35 -10.79
CA ALA A 72 26.11 -30.53 -11.60
C ALA A 72 27.27 -30.91 -12.55
N ILE A 73 27.90 -29.91 -13.17
CA ILE A 73 29.08 -30.11 -14.02
C ILE A 73 30.26 -30.62 -13.19
N ASP A 74 30.46 -30.09 -12.00
CA ASP A 74 31.56 -30.47 -11.11
C ASP A 74 31.43 -31.93 -10.62
N GLN A 75 30.20 -32.36 -10.31
CA GLN A 75 29.86 -33.77 -10.03
C GLN A 75 30.16 -34.70 -11.22
N TRP A 76 29.86 -34.26 -12.45
CA TRP A 76 30.15 -35.04 -13.67
C TRP A 76 31.63 -35.07 -14.02
N ALA A 77 32.37 -34.01 -13.69
CA ALA A 77 33.81 -33.94 -13.91
C ALA A 77 34.62 -34.80 -12.93
N GLY A 78 34.01 -35.27 -11.83
CA GLY A 78 34.68 -36.06 -10.81
C GLY A 78 35.75 -35.27 -10.04
N ASN A 79 35.67 -33.93 -10.07
CA ASN A 79 36.60 -33.08 -9.35
C ASN A 79 36.34 -33.19 -7.85
N GLN A 80 37.38 -33.49 -7.06
CA GLN A 80 37.28 -33.54 -5.59
C GLN A 80 37.08 -32.15 -4.96
N THR A 81 37.21 -31.09 -5.76
CA THR A 81 37.18 -29.70 -5.33
C THR A 81 36.27 -28.89 -6.25
N PRO A 82 35.21 -28.24 -5.71
CA PRO A 82 34.14 -27.66 -6.50
C PRO A 82 34.45 -26.30 -7.11
N TYR A 83 35.51 -26.24 -7.91
CA TYR A 83 35.95 -25.02 -8.57
C TYR A 83 34.93 -24.51 -9.59
N ILE A 84 34.29 -25.40 -10.36
CA ILE A 84 33.31 -24.99 -11.38
C ILE A 84 32.05 -24.44 -10.71
N ALA A 85 31.62 -25.06 -9.60
CA ALA A 85 30.49 -24.58 -8.83
C ALA A 85 30.76 -23.19 -8.22
N ILE A 86 31.96 -22.97 -7.66
CA ILE A 86 32.35 -21.68 -7.08
C ILE A 86 32.38 -20.60 -8.17
N VAL A 87 33.01 -20.87 -9.32
CA VAL A 87 33.07 -19.91 -10.43
C VAL A 87 31.68 -19.63 -11.00
N GLY A 88 30.86 -20.67 -11.18
CA GLY A 88 29.47 -20.55 -11.63
C GLY A 88 28.61 -19.73 -10.67
N LEU A 89 28.77 -19.95 -9.36
CA LEU A 89 28.08 -19.17 -8.34
C LEU A 89 28.55 -17.71 -8.32
N LEU A 90 29.85 -17.45 -8.43
CA LEU A 90 30.40 -16.09 -8.50
C LEU A 90 29.91 -15.33 -9.73
N LEU A 91 29.88 -16.00 -10.89
CA LEU A 91 29.37 -15.43 -12.13
C LEU A 91 27.86 -15.16 -12.04
N GLY A 92 27.08 -16.12 -11.52
CA GLY A 92 25.64 -15.98 -11.37
C GLY A 92 25.27 -14.85 -10.40
N PHE A 93 26.01 -14.74 -9.30
CA PHE A 93 25.91 -13.65 -8.34
C PHE A 93 26.24 -12.29 -8.97
N SER A 94 27.38 -12.19 -9.67
CA SER A 94 27.81 -10.96 -10.34
C SER A 94 26.80 -10.50 -11.40
N LEU A 95 26.25 -11.44 -12.18
CA LEU A 95 25.25 -11.15 -13.20
C LEU A 95 23.91 -10.70 -12.58
N GLY A 96 23.50 -11.32 -11.47
CA GLY A 96 22.36 -10.88 -10.67
C GLY A 96 22.54 -9.44 -10.17
N PHE A 97 23.72 -9.11 -9.64
CA PHE A 97 24.05 -7.74 -9.22
C PHE A 97 24.06 -6.74 -10.38
N TYR A 98 24.58 -7.14 -11.55
CA TYR A 98 24.56 -6.29 -12.75
C TYR A 98 23.12 -5.91 -13.15
N ARG A 99 22.17 -6.86 -13.08
CA ARG A 99 20.74 -6.60 -13.29
C ARG A 99 20.17 -5.65 -12.23
N LEU A 100 20.54 -5.81 -10.95
CA LEU A 100 20.13 -4.89 -9.88
C LEU A 100 20.60 -3.46 -10.15
N ILE A 101 21.85 -3.29 -10.57
CA ILE A 101 22.43 -1.98 -10.88
C ILE A 101 21.69 -1.34 -12.06
N ILE A 102 21.37 -2.12 -13.09
CA ILE A 102 20.56 -1.64 -14.22
C ILE A 102 19.16 -1.20 -13.76
N LEU A 103 18.47 -2.02 -12.97
CA LEU A 103 17.14 -1.71 -12.43
C LEU A 103 17.17 -0.46 -11.53
N ALA A 104 18.23 -0.30 -10.73
CA ALA A 104 18.42 0.87 -9.89
C ALA A 104 18.71 2.13 -10.73
N ASN A 105 19.52 2.02 -11.79
CA ASN A 105 19.85 3.14 -12.65
C ASN A 105 18.65 3.61 -13.50
N GLN A 106 17.69 2.73 -13.80
CA GLN A 106 16.44 3.10 -14.46
C GLN A 106 15.44 3.84 -13.54
N LEU A 107 15.72 3.93 -12.24
CA LEU A 107 14.92 4.69 -11.28
C LEU A 107 15.43 6.12 -11.06
N SER A 108 16.59 6.51 -11.60
CA SER A 108 17.13 7.88 -11.56
C SER A 108 16.74 8.66 -12.82
#